data_AF-A0A8T1LY93-F1
#
_entry.id   AF-A0A8T1LY93-F1
#
_cell.length_a   1.000
_cell.length_b   1.000
_cell.length_c   1.000
_cell.angle_alpha   90.00
_cell.angle_beta   90.00
_cell.angle_gamma   90.00
#
_symmetry.space_group_name_H-M   'P 1'
#
loop_
_entity.id
_entity.type
_entity.pdbx_description
1 polymer ?
#
loop_
_entity_poly.entity_id
_entity_poly.type
_entity_poly.pdbx_seq_one_letter_code
_entity_poly.pdbx_strand_id
1 'polypeptide(L)'
;MACVERLKGNVSFESVGPIVDSCLIDDERVGPTELHELTSLTAFLDGTYFVLRQLLSRFKTIKRKNEAKSEPYYENALSVIDLLLCPTRTPSDILGEPVKPKSEMARNTRISYLRHLLTQVWISFLDNQLPDELMLKALRLLGDDRIGRLSDARQLADYVIPVFDLPATGDTVQSDNDLLVPPSWSRAVSRAVLALVHKGGLNYPRLYPRLYELLDDSLLHCPEAERFLLDLDLYLSSLHLAVSVVAAFIKRLSQLALIAPVRLTPAFLLLIHNALKRHPKCGVLVNRTRRHPQPEAGKPSVGDPYRWNANNLESSGAMESSLWEVASLVHHHSTLISSLAQDICHPNPESVIVDSTSPSTLIRQQILDLTETSEEVQRNLSILSKSNAQMPVLQALDGWIV
;
A
#
# COMPACT_ATOMS: atom_id res chain seq x y z
N MET A 1 22.04 -25.28 12.53
CA MET A 1 23.39 -25.87 12.52
C MET A 1 23.36 -27.35 12.13
N ALA A 2 22.55 -28.19 12.79
CA ALA A 2 22.49 -29.64 12.51
C ALA A 2 22.06 -30.02 11.07
N CYS A 3 21.22 -29.19 10.41
CA CYS A 3 20.73 -29.45 9.06
C CYS A 3 21.78 -29.15 7.97
N VAL A 4 22.52 -28.03 8.12
CA VAL A 4 23.63 -27.63 7.24
C VAL A 4 24.78 -28.63 7.32
N GLU A 5 25.10 -29.12 8.52
CA GLU A 5 26.13 -30.16 8.71
C GLU A 5 25.71 -31.52 8.13
N ARG A 6 24.42 -31.88 8.18
CA ARG A 6 23.88 -33.10 7.55
C ARG A 6 23.89 -33.07 6.02
N LEU A 7 23.74 -31.89 5.42
CA LEU A 7 23.65 -31.71 3.95
C LEU A 7 24.98 -31.35 3.29
N LYS A 8 26.03 -31.10 4.07
CA LYS A 8 27.35 -30.72 3.57
C LYS A 8 27.90 -31.81 2.65
N GLY A 9 28.09 -31.48 1.37
CA GLY A 9 28.59 -32.39 0.35
C GLY A 9 27.54 -33.25 -0.39
N ASN A 10 26.26 -33.23 -0.01
CA ASN A 10 25.21 -34.03 -0.68
C ASN A 10 23.86 -33.30 -0.81
N VAL A 11 23.91 -32.04 -1.23
CA VAL A 11 22.72 -31.23 -1.51
C VAL A 11 22.12 -31.69 -2.84
N SER A 12 20.96 -32.34 -2.80
CA SER A 12 20.24 -32.84 -3.96
C SER A 12 18.75 -32.54 -3.84
N PHE A 13 18.00 -32.76 -4.92
CA PHE A 13 16.55 -32.59 -4.91
C PHE A 13 15.90 -33.48 -3.83
N GLU A 14 16.34 -34.73 -3.70
CA GLU A 14 15.77 -35.70 -2.75
C GLU A 14 16.13 -35.39 -1.29
N SER A 15 17.32 -34.85 -1.03
CA SER A 15 17.73 -34.52 0.34
C SER A 15 17.07 -33.25 0.89
N VAL A 16 16.70 -32.30 0.02
CA VAL A 16 16.01 -31.06 0.40
C VAL A 16 14.49 -31.23 0.49
N GLY A 17 13.91 -32.19 -0.24
CA GLY A 17 12.48 -32.52 -0.22
C GLY A 17 11.85 -32.65 1.18
N PRO A 18 12.37 -33.50 2.08
CA PRO A 18 11.76 -33.71 3.40
C PRO A 18 11.81 -32.48 4.31
N ILE A 19 12.80 -31.59 4.13
CA ILE A 19 12.92 -30.33 4.89
C ILE A 19 11.88 -29.32 4.41
N VAL A 20 11.61 -29.31 3.11
CA VAL A 20 10.53 -28.49 2.55
C VAL A 20 9.17 -29.05 2.96
N ASP A 21 9.00 -30.37 2.99
CA ASP A 21 7.76 -31.01 3.41
C ASP A 21 7.46 -30.78 4.91
N SER A 22 8.49 -30.77 5.78
CA SER A 22 8.30 -30.38 7.19
C SER A 22 7.93 -28.89 7.34
N CYS A 23 8.27 -28.04 6.36
CA CYS A 23 7.85 -26.64 6.33
C CYS A 23 6.53 -26.42 5.57
N LEU A 24 5.91 -27.44 4.98
CA LEU A 24 4.70 -27.33 4.18
C LEU A 24 3.63 -28.28 4.73
N ILE A 25 3.30 -28.08 6.01
CA ILE A 25 2.32 -28.86 6.75
C ILE A 25 0.91 -28.33 6.45
N ASP A 26 -0.05 -29.24 6.28
CA ASP A 26 -1.46 -28.94 5.98
C ASP A 26 -2.29 -28.59 7.24
N ASP A 27 -1.82 -28.95 8.45
CA ASP A 27 -2.63 -28.88 9.68
C ASP A 27 -2.28 -27.69 10.60
N GLU A 28 -1.02 -27.24 10.66
CA GLU A 28 -0.55 -26.19 11.58
C GLU A 28 0.44 -25.20 10.93
N ARG A 29 0.58 -24.02 11.54
CA ARG A 29 1.62 -23.05 11.16
C ARG A 29 3.01 -23.56 11.55
N VAL A 30 3.96 -23.44 10.63
CA VAL A 30 5.33 -23.95 10.80
C VAL A 30 6.01 -23.30 12.00
N GLY A 31 6.72 -24.11 12.79
CA GLY A 31 7.46 -23.65 13.96
C GLY A 31 8.67 -22.78 13.59
N PRO A 32 9.11 -21.87 14.48
CA PRO A 32 10.25 -20.99 14.22
C PRO A 32 11.58 -21.75 14.03
N THR A 33 11.67 -22.97 14.56
CA THR A 33 12.84 -23.84 14.44
C THR A 33 13.03 -24.37 13.01
N GLU A 34 11.97 -24.82 12.36
CA GLU A 34 11.99 -25.35 11.00
C GLU A 34 12.28 -24.24 9.99
N LEU A 35 11.67 -23.07 10.19
CA LEU A 35 11.99 -21.86 9.41
C LEU A 35 13.43 -21.40 9.60
N HIS A 36 14.03 -21.60 10.78
CA HIS A 36 15.44 -21.29 11.04
C HIS A 36 16.38 -22.26 10.31
N GLU A 37 16.03 -23.55 10.25
CA GLU A 37 16.77 -24.52 9.46
C GLU A 37 16.73 -24.21 7.97
N LEU A 38 15.54 -23.90 7.43
CA LEU A 38 15.40 -23.50 6.03
C LEU A 38 16.10 -22.16 5.75
N THR A 39 16.04 -21.23 6.69
CA THR A 39 16.83 -19.98 6.66
C THR A 39 18.32 -20.26 6.52
N SER A 40 18.85 -21.24 7.25
CA SER A 40 20.27 -21.60 7.16
C SER A 40 20.62 -22.27 5.82
N LEU A 41 19.69 -23.00 5.21
CA LEU A 41 19.86 -23.61 3.88
C LEU A 41 19.81 -22.57 2.75
N THR A 42 18.86 -21.64 2.81
CA THR A 42 18.66 -20.56 1.83
C THR A 42 19.77 -19.49 1.89
N ALA A 43 20.66 -19.55 2.87
CA ALA A 43 21.88 -18.75 2.90
C ALA A 43 22.89 -19.18 1.81
N PHE A 44 22.74 -20.38 1.24
CA PHE A 44 23.60 -20.94 0.18
C PHE A 44 22.86 -20.97 -1.17
N LEU A 45 23.60 -20.76 -2.28
CA LEU A 45 23.01 -20.67 -3.62
C LEU A 45 22.40 -21.99 -4.12
N ASP A 46 23.07 -23.10 -3.83
CA ASP A 46 22.64 -24.45 -4.17
C ASP A 46 21.40 -24.87 -3.36
N GLY A 47 21.40 -24.60 -2.05
CA GLY A 47 20.23 -24.78 -1.20
C GLY A 47 19.02 -23.98 -1.70
N THR A 48 19.23 -22.70 -2.05
CA THR A 48 18.18 -21.85 -2.62
C THR A 48 17.62 -22.41 -3.93
N TYR A 49 18.47 -22.89 -4.83
CA TYR A 49 18.05 -23.52 -6.09
C TYR A 49 17.14 -24.73 -5.86
N PHE A 50 17.54 -25.65 -4.98
CA PHE A 50 16.76 -26.87 -4.74
C PHE A 50 15.43 -26.59 -4.03
N VAL A 51 15.41 -25.64 -3.08
CA VAL A 51 14.16 -25.19 -2.44
C VAL A 51 13.20 -24.61 -3.48
N LEU A 52 13.68 -23.71 -4.36
CA LEU A 52 12.87 -23.15 -5.44
C LEU A 52 12.31 -24.23 -6.36
N ARG A 53 13.12 -25.22 -6.72
CA ARG A 53 12.70 -26.33 -7.59
C ARG A 53 11.66 -27.23 -6.90
N GLN A 54 11.82 -27.49 -5.60
CA GLN A 54 10.83 -28.25 -4.84
C GLN A 54 9.48 -27.54 -4.79
N LEU A 55 9.47 -26.26 -4.41
CA LEU A 55 8.24 -25.44 -4.40
C LEU A 55 7.55 -25.43 -5.76
N LEU A 56 8.31 -25.19 -6.84
CA LEU A 56 7.77 -25.17 -8.19
C LEU A 56 7.15 -26.52 -8.59
N SER A 57 7.80 -27.63 -8.23
CA SER A 57 7.28 -28.98 -8.49
C SER A 57 5.98 -29.24 -7.74
N ARG A 58 5.90 -28.84 -6.47
CA ARG A 58 4.71 -29.00 -5.62
C ARG A 58 3.54 -28.18 -6.16
N PHE A 59 3.72 -26.89 -6.42
CA PHE A 59 2.66 -26.03 -6.97
C PHE A 59 2.16 -26.50 -8.35
N LYS A 60 3.06 -26.92 -9.24
CA LYS A 60 2.64 -27.50 -10.53
C LYS A 60 1.88 -28.81 -10.37
N THR A 61 2.23 -29.62 -9.37
CA THR A 61 1.52 -30.88 -9.08
C THR A 61 0.12 -30.60 -8.53
N ILE A 62 0.00 -29.63 -7.61
CA ILE A 62 -1.27 -29.15 -7.06
C ILE A 62 -2.19 -28.67 -8.18
N LYS A 63 -1.69 -27.78 -9.06
CA LYS A 63 -2.44 -27.29 -10.23
C LYS A 63 -2.86 -28.43 -11.19
N ARG A 64 -1.98 -29.39 -11.46
CA ARG A 64 -2.28 -30.53 -12.35
C ARG A 64 -3.35 -31.47 -11.78
N LYS A 65 -3.32 -31.69 -10.46
CA LYS A 65 -4.30 -32.52 -9.77
C LYS A 65 -5.61 -31.77 -9.47
N ASN A 66 -5.59 -30.44 -9.57
CA ASN A 66 -6.69 -29.56 -9.21
C ASN A 66 -7.18 -29.79 -7.76
N GLU A 67 -6.24 -30.12 -6.87
CA GLU A 67 -6.49 -30.37 -5.46
C GLU A 67 -6.21 -29.08 -4.67
N ALA A 68 -7.24 -28.42 -4.15
CA ALA A 68 -7.05 -27.28 -3.25
C ALA A 68 -6.46 -27.78 -1.92
N LYS A 69 -5.29 -27.24 -1.54
CA LYS A 69 -4.69 -27.48 -0.23
C LYS A 69 -5.31 -26.59 0.84
N SER A 70 -5.05 -26.91 2.11
CA SER A 70 -5.55 -26.15 3.24
C SER A 70 -4.94 -24.74 3.28
N GLU A 71 -5.62 -23.81 3.94
CA GLU A 71 -5.12 -22.44 4.15
C GLU A 71 -3.72 -22.37 4.81
N PRO A 72 -3.44 -23.08 5.93
CA PRO A 72 -2.11 -23.03 6.56
C PRO A 72 -0.99 -23.50 5.64
N TYR A 73 -1.24 -24.45 4.73
CA TYR A 73 -0.26 -24.87 3.73
C TYR A 73 0.22 -23.68 2.88
N TYR A 74 -0.70 -22.86 2.39
CA TYR A 74 -0.38 -21.69 1.58
C TYR A 74 0.25 -20.56 2.40
N GLU A 75 -0.13 -20.39 3.67
CA GLU A 75 0.55 -19.45 4.57
C GLU A 75 2.00 -19.84 4.85
N ASN A 76 2.23 -21.12 5.09
CA ASN A 76 3.54 -21.70 5.32
C ASN A 76 4.40 -21.55 4.05
N ALA A 77 3.84 -21.87 2.89
CA ALA A 77 4.48 -21.66 1.59
C ALA A 77 4.86 -20.19 1.36
N LEU A 78 3.97 -19.24 1.65
CA LEU A 78 4.24 -17.81 1.53
C LEU A 78 5.39 -17.37 2.44
N SER A 79 5.42 -17.89 3.68
CA SER A 79 6.50 -17.64 4.64
C SER A 79 7.84 -18.17 4.14
N VAL A 80 7.85 -19.37 3.53
CA VAL A 80 9.04 -19.93 2.90
C VAL A 80 9.50 -19.07 1.72
N ILE A 81 8.58 -18.66 0.84
CA ILE A 81 8.91 -17.81 -0.32
C ILE A 81 9.52 -16.47 0.14
N ASP A 82 9.04 -15.90 1.26
CA ASP A 82 9.54 -14.63 1.79
C ASP A 82 11.03 -14.68 2.21
N LEU A 83 11.50 -15.85 2.65
CA LEU A 83 12.89 -16.09 3.06
C LEU A 83 13.87 -16.09 1.86
N LEU A 84 13.37 -16.31 0.64
CA LEU A 84 14.21 -16.51 -0.54
C LEU A 84 14.73 -15.18 -1.12
N LEU A 85 16.01 -15.19 -1.51
CA LEU A 85 16.73 -14.09 -2.18
C LEU A 85 16.60 -12.72 -1.47
N CYS A 86 16.71 -12.71 -0.14
CA CYS A 86 16.71 -11.49 0.67
C CYS A 86 17.99 -10.66 0.44
N PRO A 87 17.91 -9.34 0.17
CA PRO A 87 19.07 -8.50 -0.13
C PRO A 87 20.05 -8.31 1.03
N THR A 88 19.61 -8.51 2.29
CA THR A 88 20.46 -8.43 3.49
C THR A 88 21.32 -9.67 3.71
N ARG A 89 20.97 -10.80 3.07
CA ARG A 89 21.76 -12.02 3.09
C ARG A 89 22.53 -12.09 1.79
N THR A 90 23.82 -11.75 1.80
CA THR A 90 24.68 -12.14 0.69
C THR A 90 24.64 -13.67 0.63
N PRO A 91 24.22 -14.28 -0.49
CA PRO A 91 24.25 -15.72 -0.59
C PRO A 91 25.73 -16.14 -0.47
N SER A 92 26.00 -16.91 0.57
CA SER A 92 27.31 -17.47 0.87
C SER A 92 27.68 -18.47 -0.22
N ASP A 93 28.96 -18.86 -0.25
CA ASP A 93 29.53 -19.91 -1.12
C ASP A 93 28.66 -21.18 -1.27
N ILE A 94 29.00 -22.05 -2.22
CA ILE A 94 28.28 -23.31 -2.42
C ILE A 94 28.44 -24.22 -1.19
N LEU A 95 27.35 -24.78 -0.67
CA LEU A 95 27.37 -25.70 0.48
C LEU A 95 27.81 -27.13 0.10
N GLY A 96 27.44 -27.56 -1.11
CA GLY A 96 27.86 -28.82 -1.72
C GLY A 96 29.31 -28.82 -2.23
N GLU A 97 29.63 -29.80 -3.07
CA GLU A 97 30.95 -29.82 -3.72
C GLU A 97 31.15 -28.61 -4.64
N PRO A 98 32.39 -28.09 -4.76
CA PRO A 98 32.69 -26.97 -5.64
C PRO A 98 32.28 -27.29 -7.08
N VAL A 99 31.30 -26.55 -7.56
CA VAL A 99 30.65 -26.80 -8.84
C VAL A 99 31.65 -26.53 -9.97
N LYS A 100 31.85 -27.51 -10.86
CA LYS A 100 32.74 -27.35 -12.03
C LYS A 100 32.23 -26.18 -12.90
N PRO A 101 33.12 -25.27 -13.37
CA PRO A 101 32.76 -23.98 -14.01
C PRO A 101 32.01 -24.07 -15.36
N LYS A 102 31.71 -25.28 -15.85
CA LYS A 102 30.91 -25.54 -17.07
C LYS A 102 29.74 -26.51 -16.85
N SER A 103 29.48 -26.93 -15.62
CA SER A 103 28.39 -27.85 -15.30
C SER A 103 27.03 -27.15 -15.31
N GLU A 104 25.94 -27.91 -15.50
CA GLU A 104 24.57 -27.38 -15.41
C GLU A 104 24.28 -26.75 -14.04
N MET A 105 24.84 -27.32 -12.97
CA MET A 105 24.77 -26.74 -11.62
C MET A 105 25.34 -25.32 -11.56
N ALA A 106 26.43 -25.02 -12.29
CA ALA A 106 27.02 -23.67 -12.29
C ALA A 106 26.15 -22.64 -13.01
N ARG A 107 25.29 -23.10 -13.94
CA ARG A 107 24.29 -22.25 -14.58
C ARG A 107 23.08 -22.05 -13.66
N ASN A 108 22.69 -23.10 -12.96
CA ASN A 108 21.50 -23.13 -12.11
C ASN A 108 21.68 -22.37 -10.78
N THR A 109 22.91 -22.16 -10.32
CA THR A 109 23.21 -21.34 -9.13
C THR A 109 23.42 -19.85 -9.43
N ARG A 110 23.36 -19.44 -10.72
CA ARG A 110 23.48 -18.01 -11.07
C ARG A 110 22.29 -17.24 -10.52
N ILE A 111 22.57 -16.11 -9.88
CA ILE A 111 21.55 -15.24 -9.28
C ILE A 111 20.47 -14.86 -10.30
N SER A 112 20.83 -14.51 -11.54
CA SER A 112 19.85 -14.18 -12.59
C SER A 112 18.85 -15.32 -12.86
N TYR A 113 19.32 -16.56 -12.89
CA TYR A 113 18.47 -17.73 -13.09
C TYR A 113 17.63 -18.04 -11.84
N LEU A 114 18.20 -17.89 -10.63
CA LEU A 114 17.44 -18.04 -9.39
C LEU A 114 16.30 -17.03 -9.28
N ARG A 115 16.51 -15.78 -9.71
CA ARG A 115 15.46 -14.75 -9.78
C ARG A 115 14.35 -15.13 -10.76
N HIS A 116 14.71 -15.75 -11.89
CA HIS A 116 13.75 -16.29 -12.85
C HIS A 116 12.95 -17.45 -12.28
N LEU A 117 13.61 -18.41 -11.63
CA LEU A 117 12.92 -19.49 -10.94
C LEU A 117 11.99 -18.98 -9.84
N LEU A 118 12.42 -18.00 -9.04
CA LEU A 118 11.57 -17.38 -8.02
C LEU A 118 10.31 -16.76 -8.64
N THR A 119 10.45 -16.10 -9.79
CA THR A 119 9.31 -15.54 -10.52
C THR A 119 8.33 -16.62 -10.96
N GLN A 120 8.84 -17.74 -11.49
CA GLN A 120 8.02 -18.89 -11.87
C GLN A 120 7.33 -19.55 -10.66
N VAL A 121 7.99 -19.57 -9.50
CA VAL A 121 7.41 -20.05 -8.23
C VAL A 121 6.25 -19.14 -7.81
N TRP A 122 6.41 -17.82 -7.86
CA TRP A 122 5.33 -16.87 -7.56
C TRP A 122 4.13 -17.03 -8.48
N ILE A 123 4.34 -17.13 -9.79
CA ILE A 123 3.27 -17.36 -10.78
C ILE A 123 2.55 -18.67 -10.48
N SER A 124 3.30 -19.76 -10.26
CA SER A 124 2.71 -21.06 -9.95
C SER A 124 1.98 -21.08 -8.61
N PHE A 125 2.39 -20.26 -7.64
CA PHE A 125 1.73 -20.10 -6.36
C PHE A 125 0.38 -19.36 -6.51
N LEU A 126 0.37 -18.22 -7.21
CA LEU A 126 -0.83 -17.43 -7.46
C LEU A 126 -1.85 -18.16 -8.36
N ASP A 127 -1.38 -19.05 -9.23
CA ASP A 127 -2.21 -19.90 -10.07
C ASP A 127 -3.07 -20.93 -9.31
N ASN A 128 -2.76 -21.24 -8.04
CA ASN A 128 -3.41 -22.32 -7.29
C ASN A 128 -4.76 -21.93 -6.65
N GLN A 129 -5.46 -20.92 -7.18
CA GLN A 129 -6.78 -20.44 -6.68
C GLN A 129 -6.77 -20.23 -5.16
N LEU A 130 -5.87 -19.36 -4.71
CA LEU A 130 -5.69 -19.07 -3.28
C LEU A 130 -6.96 -18.45 -2.68
N PRO A 131 -7.23 -18.67 -1.38
CA PRO A 131 -8.22 -17.89 -0.65
C PRO A 131 -7.95 -16.39 -0.75
N ASP A 132 -9.03 -15.63 -0.80
CA ASP A 132 -9.09 -14.17 -0.93
C ASP A 132 -8.12 -13.42 0.01
N GLU A 133 -8.15 -13.73 1.31
CA GLU A 133 -7.28 -13.10 2.30
C GLU A 133 -5.79 -13.41 2.07
N LEU A 134 -5.48 -14.64 1.65
CA LEU A 134 -4.12 -15.05 1.34
C LEU A 134 -3.60 -14.43 0.05
N MET A 135 -4.46 -14.30 -0.97
CA MET A 135 -4.14 -13.58 -2.19
C MET A 135 -3.76 -12.12 -1.85
N LEU A 136 -4.58 -11.45 -1.06
CA LEU A 136 -4.31 -10.07 -0.63
C LEU A 136 -3.01 -9.95 0.17
N LYS A 137 -2.78 -10.86 1.12
CA LYS A 137 -1.53 -10.92 1.90
C LYS A 137 -0.32 -11.13 1.01
N ALA A 138 -0.40 -12.04 0.05
CA ALA A 138 0.66 -12.33 -0.91
C ALA A 138 1.00 -11.13 -1.79
N LEU A 139 -0.01 -10.46 -2.34
CA LEU A 139 0.19 -9.26 -3.17
C LEU A 139 0.72 -8.07 -2.36
N ARG A 140 0.32 -7.93 -1.09
CA ARG A 140 0.89 -6.93 -0.17
C ARG A 140 2.38 -7.15 0.06
N LEU A 141 2.78 -8.41 0.31
CA LEU A 141 4.19 -8.77 0.47
C LEU A 141 4.96 -8.53 -0.83
N LEU A 142 4.37 -8.85 -1.97
CA LEU A 142 4.98 -8.63 -3.28
C LEU A 142 5.37 -7.15 -3.49
N GLY A 143 4.48 -6.23 -3.10
CA GLY A 143 4.72 -4.78 -3.12
C GLY A 143 5.76 -4.29 -2.11
N ASP A 144 5.93 -4.95 -0.97
CA ASP A 144 6.93 -4.59 0.06
C ASP A 144 8.35 -5.05 -0.35
N ASP A 145 8.84 -4.46 -1.44
CA ASP A 145 10.19 -4.58 -2.00
C ASP A 145 10.59 -5.96 -2.56
N ARG A 146 9.66 -6.92 -2.59
CA ARG A 146 9.91 -8.28 -3.12
C ARG A 146 9.98 -8.34 -4.64
N ILE A 147 9.27 -7.46 -5.35
CA ILE A 147 9.39 -7.33 -6.82
C ILE A 147 10.83 -7.07 -7.25
N GLY A 148 11.62 -6.37 -6.43
CA GLY A 148 13.05 -6.13 -6.70
C GLY A 148 13.91 -7.40 -6.71
N ARG A 149 13.41 -8.53 -6.19
CA ARG A 149 14.09 -9.84 -6.15
C ARG A 149 13.77 -10.71 -7.38
N LEU A 150 12.77 -10.33 -8.16
CA LEU A 150 12.28 -11.13 -9.29
C LEU A 150 13.01 -10.77 -10.59
N SER A 151 12.91 -11.63 -11.59
CA SER A 151 13.22 -11.27 -12.99
C SER A 151 11.90 -11.26 -13.77
N ASP A 152 11.75 -10.41 -14.78
CA ASP A 152 10.52 -10.37 -15.58
C ASP A 152 9.24 -10.16 -14.75
N ALA A 153 9.30 -9.31 -13.73
CA ALA A 153 8.19 -9.05 -12.80
C ALA A 153 6.90 -8.59 -13.49
N ARG A 154 6.96 -8.14 -14.76
CA ARG A 154 5.79 -7.81 -15.59
C ARG A 154 4.76 -8.93 -15.66
N GLN A 155 5.18 -10.20 -15.62
CA GLN A 155 4.27 -11.35 -15.66
C GLN A 155 3.31 -11.38 -14.48
N LEU A 156 3.64 -10.73 -13.36
CA LEU A 156 2.76 -10.64 -12.20
C LEU A 156 1.66 -9.58 -12.35
N ALA A 157 1.72 -8.74 -13.40
CA ALA A 157 0.67 -7.76 -13.67
C ALA A 157 -0.69 -8.44 -13.92
N ASP A 158 -0.70 -9.63 -14.49
CA ASP A 158 -1.93 -10.40 -14.77
C ASP A 158 -2.68 -10.79 -13.48
N TYR A 159 -2.01 -10.82 -12.32
CA TYR A 159 -2.62 -11.09 -11.02
C TYR A 159 -2.86 -9.81 -10.21
N VAL A 160 -1.97 -8.83 -10.33
CA VAL A 160 -2.03 -7.57 -9.58
C VAL A 160 -3.10 -6.62 -10.14
N ILE A 161 -3.18 -6.48 -11.47
CA ILE A 161 -4.07 -5.50 -12.11
C ILE A 161 -5.55 -5.84 -11.93
N PRO A 162 -6.01 -7.10 -12.08
CA PRO A 162 -7.42 -7.42 -11.82
C PRO A 162 -7.89 -7.10 -10.40
N VAL A 163 -6.99 -7.16 -9.41
CA VAL A 163 -7.29 -6.77 -8.02
C VAL A 163 -7.26 -5.24 -7.82
N PHE A 164 -6.38 -4.55 -8.55
CA PHE A 164 -6.24 -3.10 -8.48
C PHE A 164 -7.35 -2.34 -9.22
N ASP A 165 -7.68 -2.80 -10.42
CA ASP A 165 -8.69 -2.23 -11.29
C ASP A 165 -9.46 -3.38 -11.93
N LEU A 166 -10.63 -3.69 -11.35
CA LEU A 166 -11.57 -4.58 -12.01
C LEU A 166 -11.92 -3.94 -13.37
N PRO A 167 -11.81 -4.68 -14.49
CA PRO A 167 -12.34 -4.19 -15.75
C PRO A 167 -13.80 -3.87 -15.50
N ALA A 168 -14.20 -2.62 -15.74
CA ALA A 168 -15.59 -2.22 -15.62
C ALA A 168 -16.42 -3.18 -16.49
N THR A 169 -17.13 -4.10 -15.87
CA THR A 169 -18.10 -4.95 -16.56
C THR A 169 -19.11 -3.98 -17.15
N GLY A 170 -18.97 -3.69 -18.45
CA GLY A 170 -19.82 -2.72 -19.11
C GLY A 170 -21.27 -3.15 -18.99
N ASP A 171 -22.12 -2.30 -18.41
CA ASP A 171 -23.58 -2.19 -18.61
C ASP A 171 -24.44 -3.45 -18.79
N THR A 172 -24.00 -4.66 -18.42
CA THR A 172 -24.82 -5.86 -18.55
C THR A 172 -24.84 -6.66 -17.27
N VAL A 173 -25.98 -6.52 -16.60
CA VAL A 173 -26.62 -7.48 -15.70
C VAL A 173 -25.90 -7.66 -14.36
N GLN A 174 -26.61 -7.26 -13.30
CA GLN A 174 -26.46 -7.81 -11.96
C GLN A 174 -26.56 -9.35 -12.05
N SER A 175 -25.44 -10.03 -12.24
CA SER A 175 -25.27 -11.40 -11.76
C SER A 175 -24.83 -11.30 -10.31
N ASP A 176 -25.64 -11.85 -9.41
CA ASP A 176 -25.42 -11.93 -7.96
C ASP A 176 -24.17 -12.74 -7.54
N ASN A 177 -23.19 -12.94 -8.42
CA ASN A 177 -21.95 -13.67 -8.19
C ASN A 177 -20.71 -13.02 -8.85
N ASP A 178 -20.78 -11.75 -9.24
CA ASP A 178 -19.58 -10.99 -9.61
C ASP A 178 -18.78 -10.72 -8.33
N LEU A 179 -17.56 -11.27 -8.24
CA LEU A 179 -16.61 -11.04 -7.15
C LEU A 179 -16.42 -9.52 -6.95
N LEU A 180 -17.19 -8.94 -6.02
CA LEU A 180 -17.11 -7.53 -5.69
C LEU A 180 -15.81 -7.30 -4.91
N VAL A 181 -14.70 -7.10 -5.62
CA VAL A 181 -13.42 -6.78 -4.99
C VAL A 181 -13.60 -5.44 -4.27
N PRO A 182 -13.51 -5.40 -2.92
CA PRO A 182 -13.72 -4.17 -2.19
C PRO A 182 -12.65 -3.13 -2.55
N PRO A 183 -12.95 -1.83 -2.55
CA PRO A 183 -11.96 -0.78 -2.84
C PRO A 183 -10.75 -0.82 -1.89
N SER A 184 -10.89 -1.42 -0.69
CA SER A 184 -9.78 -1.67 0.23
C SER A 184 -8.69 -2.57 -0.36
N TRP A 185 -9.05 -3.54 -1.19
CA TRP A 185 -8.07 -4.42 -1.84
C TRP A 185 -7.26 -3.69 -2.89
N SER A 186 -7.92 -2.86 -3.72
CA SER A 186 -7.23 -2.03 -4.69
C SER A 186 -6.23 -1.07 -4.01
N ARG A 187 -6.59 -0.51 -2.84
CA ARG A 187 -5.69 0.29 -2.01
C ARG A 187 -4.52 -0.52 -1.46
N ALA A 188 -4.78 -1.72 -0.95
CA ALA A 188 -3.75 -2.61 -0.39
C ALA A 188 -2.68 -3.00 -1.42
N VAL A 189 -3.07 -3.19 -2.67
CA VAL A 189 -2.22 -3.65 -3.77
C VAL A 189 -1.55 -2.49 -4.53
N SER A 190 -1.91 -1.25 -4.22
CA SER A 190 -1.35 -0.04 -4.85
C SER A 190 0.18 0.02 -4.85
N ARG A 191 0.84 -0.45 -3.78
CA ARG A 191 2.31 -0.55 -3.71
C ARG A 191 2.89 -1.59 -4.68
N ALA A 192 2.20 -2.71 -4.88
CA ALA A 192 2.62 -3.73 -5.84
C ALA A 192 2.55 -3.17 -7.28
N VAL A 193 1.48 -2.45 -7.61
CA VAL A 193 1.36 -1.73 -8.89
C VAL A 193 2.51 -0.74 -9.08
N LEU A 194 2.82 0.06 -8.05
CA LEU A 194 3.91 1.03 -8.10
C LEU A 194 5.25 0.36 -8.41
N ALA A 195 5.53 -0.74 -7.70
CA ALA A 195 6.74 -1.52 -7.91
C ALA A 195 6.78 -2.17 -9.31
N LEU A 196 5.65 -2.62 -9.86
CA LEU A 196 5.57 -3.11 -11.24
C LEU A 196 5.80 -2.00 -12.27
N VAL A 197 5.29 -0.79 -12.04
CA VAL A 197 5.53 0.37 -12.92
C VAL A 197 7.02 0.75 -12.88
N HIS A 198 7.59 0.92 -11.69
CA HIS A 198 8.98 1.39 -11.53
C HIS A 198 10.05 0.33 -11.88
N LYS A 199 9.92 -0.89 -11.34
CA LYS A 199 10.93 -1.96 -11.48
C LYS A 199 10.56 -2.96 -12.58
N GLY A 200 9.27 -3.25 -12.73
CA GLY A 200 8.79 -4.14 -13.78
C GLY A 200 8.74 -3.47 -15.14
N GLY A 201 8.57 -2.15 -15.23
CA GLY A 201 8.33 -1.44 -16.49
C GLY A 201 6.94 -1.71 -17.08
N LEU A 202 5.95 -1.91 -16.20
CA LEU A 202 4.54 -1.96 -16.58
C LEU A 202 4.07 -0.57 -17.04
N ASN A 203 3.46 -0.49 -18.21
CA ASN A 203 2.79 0.72 -18.67
C ASN A 203 1.29 0.58 -18.44
N TYR A 204 0.73 1.35 -17.50
CA TYR A 204 -0.69 1.30 -17.14
C TYR A 204 -1.35 2.68 -17.33
N PRO A 205 -2.00 2.96 -18.48
CA PRO A 205 -2.55 4.29 -18.78
C PRO A 205 -3.62 4.78 -17.81
N ARG A 206 -4.46 3.87 -17.27
CA ARG A 206 -5.53 4.21 -16.32
C ARG A 206 -5.05 4.35 -14.87
N LEU A 207 -3.74 4.38 -14.63
CA LEU A 207 -3.16 4.46 -13.29
C LEU A 207 -3.70 5.65 -12.47
N TYR A 208 -3.53 6.87 -12.97
CA TYR A 208 -3.95 8.07 -12.25
C TYR A 208 -5.48 8.23 -12.15
N PRO A 209 -6.28 7.96 -13.21
CA PRO A 209 -7.73 7.89 -13.08
C PRO A 209 -8.16 6.92 -11.97
N ARG A 210 -7.60 5.70 -11.93
CA ARG A 210 -7.95 4.71 -10.91
C ARG A 210 -7.54 5.16 -9.50
N LEU A 211 -6.33 5.68 -9.33
CA LEU A 211 -5.89 6.24 -8.03
C LEU A 211 -6.81 7.36 -7.53
N TYR A 212 -7.36 8.15 -8.46
CA TYR A 212 -8.30 9.22 -8.15
C TYR A 212 -9.71 8.70 -7.80
N GLU A 213 -10.17 7.59 -8.40
CA GLU A 213 -11.39 6.88 -7.98
C GLU A 213 -11.26 6.34 -6.56
N LEU A 214 -10.07 5.84 -6.19
CA LEU A 214 -9.81 5.28 -4.85
C LEU A 214 -9.79 6.34 -3.73
N LEU A 215 -9.83 7.63 -4.07
CA LEU A 215 -10.03 8.74 -3.15
C LEU A 215 -11.53 9.02 -2.92
N ASP A 216 -12.29 7.99 -2.57
CA ASP A 216 -13.70 8.11 -2.16
C ASP A 216 -13.83 8.22 -0.62
N ASP A 217 -15.06 8.29 -0.13
CA ASP A 217 -15.33 8.41 1.31
C ASP A 217 -15.07 7.09 2.06
N SER A 218 -15.03 5.94 1.35
CA SER A 218 -14.69 4.65 1.95
C SER A 218 -13.23 4.59 2.43
N LEU A 219 -12.36 5.46 1.90
CA LEU A 219 -10.97 5.59 2.36
C LEU A 219 -10.88 5.93 3.84
N LEU A 220 -11.82 6.72 4.37
CA LEU A 220 -11.77 7.22 5.74
C LEU A 220 -11.88 6.11 6.80
N HIS A 221 -12.50 4.99 6.43
CA HIS A 221 -12.74 3.83 7.29
C HIS A 221 -11.85 2.63 6.92
N CYS A 222 -10.98 2.77 5.92
CA CYS A 222 -10.18 1.68 5.39
C CYS A 222 -8.95 1.41 6.28
N PRO A 223 -8.66 0.15 6.67
CA PRO A 223 -7.47 -0.16 7.46
C PRO A 223 -6.16 0.16 6.71
N GLU A 224 -6.16 0.04 5.38
CA GLU A 224 -5.01 0.32 4.52
C GLU A 224 -4.82 1.81 4.18
N ALA A 225 -5.64 2.72 4.73
CA ALA A 225 -5.60 4.14 4.40
C ALA A 225 -4.20 4.75 4.61
N GLU A 226 -3.53 4.45 5.73
CA GLU A 226 -2.18 4.99 6.00
C GLU A 226 -1.18 4.57 4.92
N ARG A 227 -1.19 3.28 4.57
CA ARG A 227 -0.26 2.72 3.59
C ARG A 227 -0.54 3.28 2.20
N PHE A 228 -1.81 3.37 1.83
CA PHE A 228 -2.22 3.95 0.56
C PHE A 228 -1.84 5.44 0.43
N LEU A 229 -2.01 6.25 1.49
CA LEU A 229 -1.63 7.66 1.46
C LEU A 229 -0.10 7.86 1.33
N LEU A 230 0.70 6.96 1.92
CA LEU A 230 2.15 6.93 1.67
C LEU A 230 2.46 6.63 0.20
N ASP A 231 1.79 5.63 -0.37
CA ASP A 231 1.97 5.26 -1.78
C ASP A 231 1.54 6.40 -2.71
N LEU A 232 0.44 7.08 -2.38
CA LEU A 232 -0.09 8.19 -3.14
C LEU A 232 0.89 9.37 -3.20
N ASP A 233 1.56 9.71 -2.10
CA ASP A 233 2.58 10.78 -2.12
C ASP A 233 3.71 10.45 -3.11
N LEU A 234 4.11 9.18 -3.19
CA LEU A 234 5.13 8.70 -4.13
C LEU A 234 4.62 8.68 -5.58
N TYR A 235 3.34 8.37 -5.82
CA TYR A 235 2.74 8.51 -7.15
C TYR A 235 2.69 9.98 -7.62
N LEU A 236 2.39 10.90 -6.69
CA LEU A 236 2.28 12.34 -6.95
C LEU A 236 3.64 13.04 -7.00
N SER A 237 4.74 12.40 -6.60
CA SER A 237 6.09 12.94 -6.78
C SER A 237 6.64 12.75 -8.20
N SER A 238 5.88 12.12 -9.11
CA SER A 238 6.29 11.90 -10.50
C SER A 238 6.41 13.22 -11.28
N LEU A 239 7.56 13.42 -11.94
CA LEU A 239 7.90 14.66 -12.66
C LEU A 239 7.01 14.92 -13.89
N HIS A 240 6.42 13.88 -14.46
CA HIS A 240 5.68 13.96 -15.73
C HIS A 240 4.17 14.19 -15.55
N LEU A 241 3.74 14.56 -14.34
CA LEU A 241 2.34 14.84 -14.07
C LEU A 241 1.88 16.19 -14.62
N ALA A 242 0.77 16.18 -15.34
CA ALA A 242 0.09 17.41 -15.75
C ALA A 242 -0.41 18.18 -14.53
N VAL A 243 -0.28 19.51 -14.57
CA VAL A 243 -0.66 20.39 -13.45
C VAL A 243 -2.16 20.25 -13.12
N SER A 244 -3.02 20.08 -14.12
CA SER A 244 -4.46 19.87 -13.94
C SER A 244 -4.78 18.61 -13.16
N VAL A 245 -4.05 17.51 -13.41
CA VAL A 245 -4.19 16.25 -12.68
C VAL A 245 -3.81 16.45 -11.23
N VAL A 246 -2.64 17.04 -10.95
CA VAL A 246 -2.19 17.32 -9.58
C VAL A 246 -3.19 18.22 -8.84
N ALA A 247 -3.71 19.25 -9.50
CA ALA A 247 -4.74 20.12 -8.93
C ALA A 247 -6.03 19.36 -8.58
N ALA A 248 -6.45 18.41 -9.42
CA ALA A 248 -7.59 17.55 -9.14
C ALA A 248 -7.38 16.71 -7.87
N PHE A 249 -6.20 16.09 -7.74
CA PHE A 249 -5.82 15.36 -6.53
C PHE A 249 -5.81 16.26 -5.30
N ILE A 250 -5.17 17.44 -5.36
CA ILE A 250 -5.14 18.41 -4.25
C ILE A 250 -6.56 18.78 -3.81
N LYS A 251 -7.45 19.10 -4.77
CA LYS A 251 -8.82 19.48 -4.47
C LYS A 251 -9.61 18.32 -3.85
N ARG A 252 -9.47 17.10 -4.37
CA ARG A 252 -10.14 15.93 -3.77
C ARG A 252 -9.63 15.63 -2.35
N LEU A 253 -8.32 15.68 -2.14
CA LEU A 253 -7.72 15.50 -0.81
C LEU A 253 -8.21 16.57 0.17
N SER A 254 -8.41 17.80 -0.31
CA SER A 254 -8.93 18.92 0.51
C SER A 254 -10.37 18.68 0.94
N GLN A 255 -11.22 18.17 0.04
CA GLN A 255 -12.59 17.76 0.37
C GLN A 255 -12.64 16.61 1.36
N LEU A 256 -11.80 15.58 1.17
CA LEU A 256 -11.70 14.47 2.10
C LEU A 256 -11.19 14.92 3.48
N ALA A 257 -10.23 15.84 3.52
CA ALA A 257 -9.69 16.37 4.78
C ALA A 257 -10.76 17.05 5.65
N LEU A 258 -11.78 17.65 5.05
CA LEU A 258 -12.87 18.33 5.76
C LEU A 258 -13.79 17.37 6.51
N ILE A 259 -14.02 16.17 5.96
CA ILE A 259 -14.88 15.14 6.54
C ILE A 259 -14.10 14.02 7.24
N ALA A 260 -12.77 14.01 7.10
CA ALA A 260 -11.92 12.96 7.63
C ALA A 260 -11.94 12.91 9.17
N PRO A 261 -11.81 11.71 9.76
CA PRO A 261 -11.48 11.57 11.16
C PRO A 261 -10.18 12.32 11.47
N VAL A 262 -10.12 12.96 12.66
CA VAL A 262 -8.96 13.75 13.13
C VAL A 262 -7.64 13.00 12.95
N ARG A 263 -7.63 11.68 13.12
CA ARG A 263 -6.48 10.79 12.88
C ARG A 263 -5.86 10.93 11.48
N LEU A 264 -6.66 11.06 10.43
CA LEU A 264 -6.21 11.05 9.02
C LEU A 264 -5.98 12.45 8.45
N THR A 265 -6.64 13.47 8.99
CA THR A 265 -6.56 14.85 8.51
C THR A 265 -5.13 15.39 8.34
N PRO A 266 -4.18 15.17 9.29
CA PRO A 266 -2.79 15.59 9.12
C PRO A 266 -2.10 15.00 7.89
N ALA A 267 -2.39 13.73 7.55
CA ALA A 267 -1.83 13.09 6.37
C ALA A 267 -2.35 13.71 5.07
N PHE A 268 -3.66 14.00 4.99
CA PHE A 268 -4.22 14.70 3.84
C PHE A 268 -3.59 16.08 3.64
N LEU A 269 -3.47 16.87 4.72
CA LEU A 269 -2.83 18.18 4.68
C LEU A 269 -1.37 18.10 4.26
N LEU A 270 -0.61 17.12 4.75
CA LEU A 270 0.78 16.91 4.34
C LEU A 270 0.89 16.59 2.84
N LEU A 271 0.05 15.71 2.30
CA LEU A 271 0.03 15.42 0.86
C LEU A 271 -0.29 16.66 0.03
N ILE A 272 -1.27 17.46 0.47
CA ILE A 272 -1.63 18.73 -0.18
C ILE A 272 -0.43 19.69 -0.19
N HIS A 273 0.21 19.87 0.97
CA HIS A 273 1.39 20.72 1.12
C HIS A 273 2.54 20.30 0.21
N ASN A 274 2.87 19.00 0.23
CA ASN A 274 3.94 18.43 -0.59
C ASN A 274 3.63 18.59 -2.09
N ALA A 275 2.39 18.33 -2.52
CA ALA A 275 1.98 18.51 -3.90
C ALA A 275 2.06 19.98 -4.35
N LEU A 276 1.64 20.94 -3.50
CA LEU A 276 1.73 22.37 -3.80
C LEU A 276 3.18 22.85 -3.91
N LYS A 277 4.08 22.35 -3.06
CA LYS A 277 5.52 22.64 -3.15
C LYS A 277 6.17 22.08 -4.40
N ARG A 278 5.88 20.82 -4.74
CA ARG A 278 6.42 20.16 -5.94
C ARG A 278 5.87 20.80 -7.22
N HIS A 279 4.63 21.30 -7.20
CA HIS A 279 3.95 21.90 -8.35
C HIS A 279 3.50 23.35 -8.06
N PRO A 280 4.40 24.35 -8.12
CA PRO A 280 4.09 25.73 -7.75
C PRO A 280 2.98 26.38 -8.59
N LYS A 281 2.73 25.87 -9.80
CA LYS A 281 1.60 26.30 -10.65
C LYS A 281 0.23 26.02 -10.01
N CYS A 282 0.14 25.05 -9.10
CA CYS A 282 -1.06 24.78 -8.31
C CYS A 282 -1.29 25.81 -7.18
N GLY A 283 -0.34 26.74 -6.95
CA GLY A 283 -0.50 27.82 -5.97
C GLY A 283 -1.71 28.72 -6.23
N VAL A 284 -2.24 28.72 -7.46
CA VAL A 284 -3.50 29.39 -7.82
C VAL A 284 -4.73 28.87 -7.07
N LEU A 285 -4.64 27.67 -6.48
CA LEU A 285 -5.71 27.11 -5.65
C LEU A 285 -5.77 27.77 -4.26
N VAL A 286 -4.63 28.23 -3.76
CA VAL A 286 -4.49 28.91 -2.47
C VAL A 286 -4.73 30.41 -2.61
N ASN A 287 -4.03 31.05 -3.55
CA ASN A 287 -4.12 32.49 -3.76
C ASN A 287 -4.28 32.82 -5.24
N ARG A 288 -5.39 33.48 -5.58
CA ARG A 288 -5.66 34.00 -6.92
C ARG A 288 -5.43 35.49 -6.96
N THR A 289 -4.35 35.88 -7.61
CA THR A 289 -4.04 37.30 -7.86
C THR A 289 -4.95 37.92 -8.92
N ARG A 290 -5.46 37.13 -9.88
CA ARG A 290 -6.46 37.59 -10.83
C ARG A 290 -7.84 37.52 -10.19
N ARG A 291 -8.49 38.69 -10.02
CA ARG A 291 -9.93 38.76 -9.71
C ARG A 291 -10.67 37.95 -10.76
N HIS A 292 -11.56 37.04 -10.34
CA HIS A 292 -12.62 36.59 -11.23
C HIS A 292 -13.30 37.84 -11.80
N PRO A 293 -13.57 37.90 -13.11
CA PRO A 293 -14.43 38.96 -13.63
C PRO A 293 -15.69 38.97 -12.76
N GLN A 294 -16.01 40.14 -12.19
CA GLN A 294 -17.21 40.28 -11.38
C GLN A 294 -18.37 39.67 -12.15
N PRO A 295 -19.19 38.79 -11.54
CA PRO A 295 -20.36 38.27 -12.22
C PRO A 295 -21.14 39.47 -12.73
N GLU A 296 -21.40 39.50 -14.03
CA GLU A 296 -22.25 40.52 -14.63
C GLU A 296 -23.55 40.58 -13.82
N ALA A 297 -23.97 41.79 -13.42
CA ALA A 297 -25.13 41.98 -12.57
C ALA A 297 -26.34 41.22 -13.16
N GLY A 298 -26.85 40.24 -12.41
CA GLY A 298 -27.99 39.40 -12.82
C GLY A 298 -27.67 37.97 -13.26
N LYS A 299 -26.40 37.57 -13.37
CA LYS A 299 -26.03 36.15 -13.53
C LYS A 299 -25.84 35.48 -12.16
N PRO A 300 -26.43 34.30 -11.90
CA PRO A 300 -26.18 33.56 -10.67
C PRO A 300 -24.67 33.31 -10.54
N SER A 301 -24.13 33.44 -9.33
CA SER A 301 -22.75 33.08 -9.04
C SER A 301 -22.54 31.63 -9.50
N VAL A 302 -21.69 31.44 -10.50
CA VAL A 302 -21.24 30.10 -10.89
C VAL A 302 -20.53 29.54 -9.65
N GLY A 303 -21.09 28.48 -9.06
CA GLY A 303 -20.50 27.81 -7.90
C GLY A 303 -19.11 27.26 -8.20
N ASP A 304 -18.55 26.49 -7.26
CA ASP A 304 -17.25 25.83 -7.48
C ASP A 304 -17.31 24.97 -8.77
N PRO A 305 -16.48 25.26 -9.80
CA PRO A 305 -16.50 24.54 -11.07
C PRO A 305 -15.98 23.10 -10.96
N TYR A 306 -15.33 22.75 -9.83
CA TYR A 306 -14.72 21.44 -9.65
C TYR A 306 -15.75 20.30 -9.58
N ARG A 307 -15.47 19.21 -10.31
CA ARG A 307 -16.26 17.98 -10.30
C ARG A 307 -15.36 16.76 -10.09
N TRP A 308 -15.68 15.96 -9.09
CA TRP A 308 -15.02 14.68 -8.84
C TRP A 308 -15.53 13.62 -9.84
N ASN A 309 -14.77 13.42 -10.92
CA ASN A 309 -15.01 12.37 -11.91
C ASN A 309 -13.69 11.90 -12.51
N ALA A 310 -13.35 10.63 -12.32
CA ALA A 310 -12.09 10.06 -12.78
C ALA A 310 -11.92 10.00 -14.29
N ASN A 311 -13.02 9.90 -15.05
CA ASN A 311 -12.98 9.86 -16.51
C ASN A 311 -12.55 11.21 -17.12
N ASN A 312 -12.68 12.30 -16.35
CA ASN A 312 -12.38 13.67 -16.78
C ASN A 312 -11.32 14.32 -15.88
N LEU A 313 -10.33 13.54 -15.43
CA LEU A 313 -9.32 14.00 -14.46
C LEU A 313 -8.62 15.31 -14.87
N GLU A 314 -8.24 15.44 -16.14
CA GLU A 314 -7.57 16.63 -16.68
C GLU A 314 -8.50 17.85 -16.82
N SER A 315 -9.80 17.61 -17.01
CA SER A 315 -10.84 18.64 -17.20
C SER A 315 -11.81 18.70 -16.02
N SER A 316 -11.33 18.37 -14.82
CA SER A 316 -12.14 18.30 -13.59
C SER A 316 -12.59 19.68 -13.08
N GLY A 317 -12.11 20.79 -13.66
CA GLY A 317 -12.37 22.15 -13.17
C GLY A 317 -11.53 22.53 -11.93
N ALA A 318 -10.63 21.65 -11.46
CA ALA A 318 -9.86 21.88 -10.24
C ALA A 318 -8.99 23.15 -10.31
N MET A 319 -8.33 23.39 -11.45
CA MET A 319 -7.52 24.61 -11.67
C MET A 319 -8.34 25.90 -11.60
N GLU A 320 -9.67 25.81 -11.77
CA GLU A 320 -10.64 26.92 -11.70
C GLU A 320 -11.36 26.99 -10.34
N SER A 321 -11.01 26.12 -9.39
CA SER A 321 -11.46 26.10 -7.99
C SER A 321 -10.45 26.71 -7.00
N SER A 322 -10.86 26.96 -5.76
CA SER A 322 -9.96 27.31 -4.63
C SER A 322 -10.05 26.27 -3.49
N LEU A 323 -9.12 26.32 -2.54
CA LEU A 323 -9.03 25.40 -1.38
C LEU A 323 -9.75 25.95 -0.13
N TRP A 324 -11.05 26.25 -0.25
CA TRP A 324 -11.85 26.73 0.88
C TRP A 324 -11.93 25.70 2.02
N GLU A 325 -11.83 24.42 1.69
CA GLU A 325 -11.83 23.33 2.66
C GLU A 325 -10.63 23.42 3.60
N VAL A 326 -9.43 23.67 3.05
CA VAL A 326 -8.21 23.86 3.85
C VAL A 326 -8.27 25.15 4.67
N ALA A 327 -8.77 26.24 4.07
CA ALA A 327 -8.97 27.50 4.78
C ALA A 327 -9.88 27.34 6.00
N SER A 328 -10.89 26.47 5.92
CA SER A 328 -11.80 26.18 7.04
C SER A 328 -11.10 25.41 8.16
N LEU A 329 -10.13 24.56 7.83
CA LEU A 329 -9.34 23.76 8.79
C LEU A 329 -8.31 24.59 9.58
N VAL A 330 -8.06 25.85 9.20
CA VAL A 330 -7.18 26.76 9.96
C VAL A 330 -7.67 26.97 11.39
N HIS A 331 -8.99 26.92 11.61
CA HIS A 331 -9.61 27.08 12.94
C HIS A 331 -9.97 25.74 13.60
N HIS A 332 -9.32 24.65 13.20
CA HIS A 332 -9.56 23.33 13.77
C HIS A 332 -9.09 23.24 15.23
N HIS A 333 -9.79 22.45 16.05
CA HIS A 333 -9.50 22.32 17.49
C HIS A 333 -8.13 21.69 17.78
N SER A 334 -7.68 20.77 16.92
CA SER A 334 -6.31 20.22 16.99
C SER A 334 -5.31 21.25 16.46
N THR A 335 -4.33 21.59 17.30
CA THR A 335 -3.27 22.54 17.00
C THR A 335 -2.38 22.09 15.83
N LEU A 336 -2.10 20.77 15.72
CA LEU A 336 -1.33 20.20 14.62
C LEU A 336 -2.03 20.44 13.27
N ILE A 337 -3.33 20.19 13.21
CA ILE A 337 -4.15 20.37 11.99
C ILE A 337 -4.24 21.86 11.63
N SER A 338 -4.53 22.70 12.63
CA SER A 338 -4.59 24.15 12.46
C SER A 338 -3.28 24.72 11.91
N SER A 339 -2.14 24.32 12.49
CA SER A 339 -0.81 24.73 12.03
C SER A 339 -0.52 24.28 10.60
N LEU A 340 -0.78 23.02 10.25
CA LEU A 340 -0.56 22.50 8.90
C LEU A 340 -1.45 23.22 7.86
N ALA A 341 -2.72 23.49 8.20
CA ALA A 341 -3.62 24.23 7.32
C ALA A 341 -3.15 25.69 7.15
N GLN A 342 -2.64 26.31 8.22
CA GLN A 342 -2.08 27.66 8.17
C GLN A 342 -0.83 27.73 7.29
N ASP A 343 0.06 26.74 7.37
CA ASP A 343 1.25 26.63 6.53
C ASP A 343 0.90 26.50 5.04
N ILE A 344 -0.20 25.79 4.72
CA ILE A 344 -0.69 25.67 3.34
C ILE A 344 -1.27 27.00 2.84
N CYS A 345 -2.05 27.69 3.69
CA CYS A 345 -2.67 28.98 3.33
C CYS A 345 -1.64 30.11 3.22
N HIS A 346 -0.55 30.02 3.99
CA HIS A 346 0.54 31.00 4.05
C HIS A 346 1.88 30.31 3.80
N PRO A 347 2.15 29.88 2.55
CA PRO A 347 3.33 29.11 2.24
C PRO A 347 4.61 29.93 2.49
N ASN A 348 5.46 29.44 3.39
CA ASN A 348 6.78 30.03 3.61
C ASN A 348 7.76 29.54 2.52
N PRO A 349 8.36 30.44 1.71
CA PRO A 349 9.28 30.07 0.63
C PRO A 349 10.54 29.34 1.11
N GLU A 350 10.94 29.49 2.38
CA GLU A 350 12.14 28.82 2.94
C GLU A 350 11.84 27.43 3.52
N SER A 351 10.57 27.04 3.59
CA SER A 351 10.21 25.75 4.15
C SER A 351 10.65 24.62 3.21
N VAL A 352 11.59 23.78 3.66
CA VAL A 352 12.06 22.60 2.91
C VAL A 352 10.88 21.66 2.66
N ILE A 353 10.88 20.94 1.53
CA ILE A 353 9.92 19.85 1.30
C ILE A 353 10.02 18.90 2.50
N VAL A 354 8.89 18.58 3.12
CA VAL A 354 8.85 17.77 4.35
C VAL A 354 9.04 16.30 3.97
N ASP A 355 10.13 15.96 3.30
CA ASP A 355 10.48 14.56 2.98
C ASP A 355 10.93 13.81 4.24
N SER A 356 11.21 14.52 5.34
CA SER A 356 11.55 13.93 6.64
C SER A 356 10.35 13.35 7.40
N THR A 357 9.14 13.86 7.15
CA THR A 357 7.94 13.47 7.89
C THR A 357 7.00 12.71 6.98
N SER A 358 6.83 11.42 7.24
CA SER A 358 5.91 10.60 6.46
C SER A 358 4.46 10.82 6.91
N PRO A 359 3.47 10.70 6.02
CA PRO A 359 2.05 10.62 6.38
C PRO A 359 1.77 9.67 7.56
N SER A 360 2.42 8.51 7.61
CA SER A 360 2.26 7.55 8.71
C SER A 360 2.79 8.07 10.05
N THR A 361 3.83 8.89 10.04
CA THR A 361 4.38 9.51 11.26
C THR A 361 3.37 10.48 11.88
N LEU A 362 2.76 11.33 11.06
CA LEU A 362 1.75 12.28 11.52
C LEU A 362 0.49 11.58 12.03
N ILE A 363 0.06 10.52 11.34
CA ILE A 363 -1.10 9.72 11.79
C ILE A 363 -0.81 9.10 13.16
N ARG A 364 0.38 8.52 13.35
CA ARG A 364 0.78 7.94 14.65
C ARG A 364 0.84 8.98 15.75
N GLN A 365 1.43 10.15 15.48
CA GLN A 365 1.48 11.26 16.44
C GLN A 365 0.06 11.66 16.86
N GLN A 366 -0.84 11.84 15.89
CA GLN A 366 -2.21 12.22 16.18
C GLN A 366 -2.98 11.16 16.98
N ILE A 367 -2.72 9.86 16.74
CA ILE A 367 -3.29 8.78 17.56
C ILE A 367 -2.80 8.89 19.01
N LEU A 368 -1.49 9.11 19.21
CA LEU A 368 -0.91 9.25 20.54
C LEU A 368 -1.54 10.42 21.31
N ASP A 369 -1.65 11.58 20.66
CA ASP A 369 -2.27 12.77 21.25
C ASP A 369 -3.75 12.51 21.62
N LEU A 370 -4.49 11.79 20.76
CA LEU A 370 -5.88 11.39 21.04
C LEU A 370 -5.99 10.40 22.20
N THR A 371 -5.04 9.47 22.31
CA THR A 371 -5.03 8.52 23.44
C THR A 371 -4.70 9.20 24.76
N GLU A 372 -3.73 10.11 24.77
CA GLU A 372 -3.34 10.87 25.97
C GLU A 372 -4.48 11.75 26.46
N THR A 373 -5.12 12.49 25.56
CA THR A 373 -6.29 13.33 25.89
C THR A 373 -7.47 12.49 26.39
N SER A 374 -7.72 11.31 25.79
CA SER A 374 -8.76 10.39 26.27
C SER A 374 -8.46 9.87 27.69
N GLU A 375 -7.21 9.51 27.99
CA GLU A 375 -6.81 9.08 29.33
C GLU A 375 -6.97 10.21 30.35
N GLU A 376 -6.58 11.43 30.00
CA GLU A 376 -6.72 12.60 30.86
C GLU A 376 -8.19 12.89 31.16
N VAL A 377 -9.05 12.88 30.14
CA VAL A 377 -10.51 13.04 30.30
C VAL A 377 -11.07 11.95 31.21
N GLN A 378 -10.70 10.69 31.02
CA GLN A 378 -11.15 9.59 31.89
C GLN A 378 -10.69 9.77 33.34
N ARG A 379 -9.43 10.18 33.56
CA ARG A 379 -8.92 10.50 34.90
C ARG A 379 -9.75 11.61 35.54
N ASN A 380 -9.98 12.71 34.82
CA ASN A 380 -10.76 13.85 35.30
C ASN A 380 -12.21 13.47 35.60
N LEU A 381 -12.86 12.68 34.74
CA LEU A 381 -14.21 12.17 34.99
C LEU A 381 -14.25 11.25 36.22
N SER A 382 -13.23 10.42 36.44
CA SER A 382 -13.14 9.56 37.62
C SER A 382 -13.00 10.37 38.91
N ILE A 383 -12.23 11.47 38.88
CA ILE A 383 -12.08 12.40 40.01
C ILE A 383 -13.42 13.09 40.28
N LEU A 384 -14.09 13.57 39.23
CA LEU A 384 -15.41 14.20 39.34
C LEU A 384 -16.45 13.23 39.92
N SER A 385 -16.50 11.97 39.48
CA SER A 385 -17.43 10.97 40.01
C SER A 385 -17.18 10.62 41.48
N LYS A 386 -15.93 10.76 41.95
CA LYS A 386 -15.55 10.53 43.35
C LYS A 386 -15.77 11.78 44.22
N SER A 387 -15.86 12.95 43.59
CA SER A 387 -16.22 14.19 44.27
C SER A 387 -17.74 14.33 44.34
N ASN A 388 -18.28 14.91 45.42
CA ASN A 388 -19.70 15.28 45.51
C ASN A 388 -20.08 16.47 44.60
N ALA A 389 -19.26 16.76 43.57
CA ALA A 389 -19.52 17.84 42.64
C ALA A 389 -20.64 17.42 41.68
N GLN A 390 -21.80 18.05 41.81
CA GLN A 390 -22.84 17.96 40.77
C GLN A 390 -22.33 18.71 39.54
N MET A 391 -22.30 18.04 38.37
CA MET A 391 -22.07 18.74 37.12
C MET A 391 -23.11 19.86 37.00
N PRO A 392 -22.70 21.10 36.66
CA PRO A 392 -23.66 22.16 36.40
C PRO A 392 -24.61 21.66 35.31
N VAL A 393 -25.91 21.86 35.50
CA VAL A 393 -26.92 21.52 34.49
C VAL A 393 -26.60 22.36 33.26
N LEU A 394 -25.95 21.75 32.26
CA LEU A 394 -25.74 22.38 30.97
C LEU A 394 -27.12 22.66 30.40
N GLN A 395 -27.39 23.92 30.07
CA GLN A 395 -28.60 24.25 29.32
C GLN A 395 -28.61 23.43 28.04
N ALA A 396 -29.79 22.94 27.65
CA ALA A 396 -29.94 22.33 26.34
C ALA A 396 -29.35 23.30 25.30
N LEU A 397 -28.51 22.79 24.40
CA LEU A 397 -28.00 23.56 23.27
C LEU A 397 -29.19 23.84 22.34
N ASP A 398 -29.96 24.88 22.66
CA ASP A 398 -31.10 25.31 21.87
C ASP A 398 -30.61 25.61 20.44
N GLY A 399 -31.10 24.82 19.48
CA GLY A 399 -30.74 24.92 18.06
C GLY A 399 -29.87 23.78 17.51
N TRP A 400 -29.35 22.88 18.34
CA TRP A 400 -28.73 21.63 17.87
C TRP A 400 -29.82 20.55 17.77
N ILE A 401 -30.55 20.56 16.65
CA ILE A 401 -31.39 19.44 16.25
C ILE A 401 -30.45 18.41 15.62
N VAL A 402 -30.37 17.23 16.24
CA VAL A 402 -29.62 16.05 15.76
C VAL A 402 -30.19 15.55 14.44
#